data_AF-A0A817JNA9-F1
#
_entry.id   AF-A0A817JNA9-F1
#
_cell.length_a   1.000
_cell.length_b   1.000
_cell.length_c   1.000
_cell.angle_alpha   90.00
_cell.angle_beta   90.00
_cell.angle_gamma   90.00
#
_symmetry.space_group_name_H-M   'P 1'
#
loop_
_entity.id
_entity.type
_entity.pdbx_description
1 polymer ?
#
loop_
_entity_poly.entity_id
_entity_poly.type
_entity_poly.pdbx_seq_one_letter_code
_entity_poly.pdbx_strand_id
1 'polypeptide(L)'
;MVAWEDSYPFRQPVDPVALNILDYPTINKHIMNISTMHNKLLRGEYKNPLQFCDDAWLYTNKPLRVYKMCTKLAKLFVESIDRVVQELGYCCGRQYAYLPQVMLCYGKQSSDTYTFCVKCFNSNESESIFVGDDPTQALVEIPKKLFLLAKNDIQEPEIMIDCIICTRRWHQICALRLDQIWPEGFICNTCIREYNIKRKENRYIAQQLTVTDLSSRLEERVNKFLLDKDCHEGRVTIRVLASSDKICKVKPQLKSFYPNQVVDDYPYRTKAIFAFQEIEGLDVVFFGMYVQEYDERCPTPNTHRAYISYLDTVHFFRPKLYRQDVYHEILIGYLNYAKQHGYMYAHLWACPTSKDFDYIFHCHPHEQRLPKLKHLRDWCRKMLDRAIAEHIAIDYKNIMQDCLDNQAHTVLDIPYFDDDLWPIIIEDSIEKLNQEDPTEISGKRKSANTYEKKLLKKTANQMSNCTDLLSIIFSTIEKRKEFIFIIRLHNQTTSYPAINDPDSLIQCDLMDTREVFLNFACDKNYEFSSLHRAKFSTMALLFELHTSFTNMFTYNCNRCQQQCDIRYYCTVCDDFDLCKKCYNVEPKHEHKMECSVLLTIDMSQDNEENSLNSNDKSIASTLL
;
A
#
# COMPACT_ATOMS: atom_id res chain seq x y z
N MET A 1 22.90 -26.43 -20.56
CA MET A 1 22.44 -25.46 -21.60
C MET A 1 22.35 -26.09 -22.99
N VAL A 2 23.44 -26.59 -23.59
CA VAL A 2 23.44 -27.14 -24.97
C VAL A 2 22.51 -28.36 -25.15
N ALA A 3 22.34 -29.17 -24.11
CA ALA A 3 21.47 -30.36 -24.13
C ALA A 3 19.97 -30.02 -24.22
N TRP A 4 19.56 -28.76 -24.03
CA TRP A 4 18.16 -28.37 -24.13
C TRP A 4 17.76 -28.21 -25.60
N GLU A 5 16.65 -28.82 -26.00
CA GLU A 5 16.13 -28.78 -27.38
C GLU A 5 15.93 -27.34 -27.87
N ASP A 6 15.31 -26.51 -27.03
CA ASP A 6 15.03 -25.11 -27.32
C ASP A 6 16.29 -24.23 -27.44
N SER A 7 17.47 -24.75 -27.13
CA SER A 7 18.72 -23.98 -27.19
C SER A 7 19.27 -23.77 -28.61
N TYR A 8 18.78 -24.52 -29.61
CA TYR A 8 19.37 -24.54 -30.96
C TYR A 8 19.62 -23.16 -31.59
N PRO A 9 18.74 -22.15 -31.48
CA PRO A 9 18.94 -20.83 -32.08
C PRO A 9 20.08 -20.03 -31.43
N PHE A 10 20.47 -20.43 -30.23
CA PHE A 10 21.43 -19.71 -29.38
C PHE A 10 22.76 -20.44 -29.25
N ARG A 11 22.92 -21.59 -29.91
CA ARG A 11 24.15 -22.39 -29.81
C ARG A 11 25.33 -21.71 -30.50
N GLN A 12 25.08 -20.97 -31.57
CA GLN A 12 26.09 -20.32 -32.41
C GLN A 12 25.82 -18.81 -32.51
N PRO A 13 26.83 -17.99 -32.88
CA PRO A 13 26.62 -16.60 -33.20
C PRO A 13 25.55 -16.42 -34.29
N VAL A 14 24.70 -15.41 -34.13
CA VAL A 14 23.68 -15.07 -35.13
C VAL A 14 24.37 -14.55 -36.38
N ASP A 15 24.07 -15.14 -37.54
CA ASP A 15 24.49 -14.65 -38.86
C ASP A 15 23.35 -13.80 -39.45
N PRO A 16 23.48 -12.45 -39.45
CA PRO A 16 22.40 -11.57 -39.90
C PRO A 16 22.12 -11.68 -41.41
N VAL A 17 23.12 -12.06 -42.20
CA VAL A 17 23.00 -12.17 -43.66
C VAL A 17 22.27 -13.46 -44.01
N ALA A 18 22.67 -14.59 -43.42
CA ALA A 18 22.03 -15.88 -43.66
C ALA A 18 20.56 -15.90 -43.19
N LEU A 19 20.23 -15.12 -42.15
CA LEU A 19 18.88 -15.03 -41.58
C LEU A 19 18.04 -13.87 -42.14
N ASN A 20 18.59 -13.07 -43.04
CA ASN A 20 17.94 -11.90 -43.64
C ASN A 20 17.43 -10.87 -42.60
N ILE A 21 18.26 -10.56 -41.60
CA ILE A 21 18.00 -9.61 -40.50
C ILE A 21 19.14 -8.59 -40.37
N LEU A 22 19.38 -7.83 -41.43
CA LEU A 22 20.57 -6.95 -41.57
C LEU A 22 20.64 -5.83 -40.50
N ASP A 23 19.54 -5.49 -39.86
CA ASP A 23 19.41 -4.55 -38.75
C ASP A 23 19.74 -5.16 -37.37
N TYR A 24 19.99 -6.47 -37.29
CA TYR A 24 20.30 -7.14 -36.03
C TYR A 24 21.51 -6.55 -35.27
N PRO A 25 22.65 -6.21 -35.91
CA PRO A 25 23.80 -5.63 -35.20
C PRO A 25 23.57 -4.20 -34.71
N THR A 26 22.67 -3.44 -35.36
CA THR A 26 22.34 -2.07 -34.94
C THR A 26 21.37 -2.06 -33.77
N ILE A 27 20.44 -3.04 -33.74
CA ILE A 27 19.49 -3.24 -32.64
C ILE A 27 20.17 -3.86 -31.41
N ASN A 28 21.05 -4.84 -31.60
CA ASN A 28 21.68 -5.57 -30.50
C ASN A 28 23.18 -5.30 -30.39
N LYS A 29 23.52 -4.28 -29.59
CA LYS A 29 24.91 -3.81 -29.38
C LYS A 29 25.82 -4.84 -28.69
N HIS A 30 25.26 -5.78 -27.92
CA HIS A 30 26.00 -6.84 -27.23
C HIS A 30 25.48 -8.20 -27.68
N ILE A 31 26.16 -8.81 -28.66
CA ILE A 31 25.78 -10.12 -29.19
C ILE A 31 26.41 -11.22 -28.33
N MET A 32 25.58 -12.10 -27.79
CA MET A 32 26.01 -13.25 -26.98
C MET A 32 25.31 -14.55 -27.42
N ASN A 33 26.00 -15.68 -27.28
CA ASN A 33 25.50 -17.03 -27.59
C ASN A 33 26.25 -18.09 -26.76
N ILE A 34 25.72 -19.32 -26.72
CA ILE A 34 26.23 -20.41 -25.86
C ILE A 34 27.67 -20.82 -26.24
N SER A 35 28.03 -20.88 -27.53
CA SER A 35 29.41 -21.21 -27.92
C SER A 35 30.41 -20.15 -27.48
N THR A 36 30.06 -18.87 -27.58
CA THR A 36 30.89 -17.77 -27.09
C THR A 36 31.07 -17.87 -25.58
N MET A 37 29.99 -18.06 -24.81
CA MET A 37 30.09 -18.25 -23.35
C MET A 37 30.93 -19.48 -22.98
N HIS A 38 30.78 -20.59 -23.70
CA HIS A 38 31.57 -21.79 -23.47
C HIS A 38 33.07 -21.53 -23.68
N ASN A 39 33.43 -20.86 -24.77
CA ASN A 39 34.82 -20.49 -25.06
C ASN A 39 35.39 -19.52 -24.02
N LYS A 40 34.62 -18.50 -23.61
CA LYS A 40 35.00 -17.57 -22.54
C LYS A 40 35.25 -18.31 -21.22
N LEU A 41 34.39 -19.27 -20.88
CA LEU A 41 34.52 -20.10 -19.68
C LEU A 41 35.78 -20.98 -19.73
N LEU A 42 36.04 -21.67 -20.85
CA LEU A 42 37.24 -22.51 -21.03
C LEU A 42 38.54 -21.71 -20.98
N ARG A 43 38.52 -20.46 -21.45
CA ARG A 43 39.66 -19.55 -21.42
C ARG A 43 39.84 -18.83 -20.08
N GLY A 44 38.95 -19.05 -19.11
CA GLY A 44 39.00 -18.37 -17.81
C GLY A 44 38.75 -16.86 -17.90
N GLU A 45 37.99 -16.39 -18.90
CA GLU A 45 37.73 -14.95 -19.11
C GLU A 45 36.75 -14.37 -18.07
N TYR A 46 35.99 -15.23 -17.36
CA TYR A 46 35.09 -14.80 -16.28
C TYR A 46 35.83 -14.72 -14.95
N LYS A 47 35.86 -13.53 -14.35
CA LYS A 47 36.48 -13.29 -13.03
C LYS A 47 35.64 -13.85 -11.88
N ASN A 48 34.33 -13.98 -12.09
CA ASN A 48 33.37 -14.45 -11.09
C ASN A 48 32.13 -15.05 -11.79
N PRO A 49 31.32 -15.87 -11.10
CA PRO A 49 30.16 -16.52 -11.70
C PRO A 49 29.05 -15.56 -12.14
N LEU A 50 28.97 -14.35 -11.55
CA LEU A 50 27.95 -13.36 -11.96
C LEU A 50 28.20 -12.82 -13.36
N GLN A 51 29.46 -12.63 -13.77
CA GLN A 51 29.79 -12.24 -15.16
C GLN A 51 29.33 -13.27 -16.19
N PHE A 52 29.37 -14.56 -15.83
CA PHE A 52 28.80 -15.61 -16.67
C PHE A 52 27.27 -15.51 -16.73
N CYS A 53 26.63 -15.18 -15.60
CA CYS A 53 25.19 -14.95 -15.55
C CYS A 53 24.78 -13.74 -16.41
N ASP A 54 25.51 -12.62 -16.33
CA ASP A 54 25.25 -11.42 -17.13
C ASP A 54 25.24 -11.74 -18.63
N ASP A 55 26.25 -12.48 -19.11
CA ASP A 55 26.30 -12.95 -20.50
C ASP A 55 25.13 -13.90 -20.83
N ALA A 56 24.74 -14.76 -19.89
CA ALA A 56 23.61 -15.67 -20.08
C ALA A 56 22.29 -14.90 -20.27
N TRP A 57 22.11 -13.79 -19.57
CA TRP A 57 20.91 -12.96 -19.65
C TRP A 57 20.77 -12.18 -20.96
N LEU A 58 21.89 -11.86 -21.63
CA LEU A 58 21.88 -11.12 -22.91
C LEU A 58 21.13 -11.83 -24.05
N TYR A 59 21.05 -13.16 -24.04
CA TYR A 59 20.36 -13.90 -25.11
C TYR A 59 19.02 -14.51 -24.66
N THR A 60 18.77 -14.63 -23.36
CA THR A 60 17.53 -15.20 -22.82
C THR A 60 16.38 -14.18 -22.70
N ASN A 61 16.62 -12.88 -22.92
CA ASN A 61 15.62 -11.82 -22.75
C ASN A 61 15.18 -11.10 -24.05
N LYS A 62 15.27 -11.76 -25.23
CA LYS A 62 15.01 -11.14 -26.56
C LYS A 62 13.55 -11.28 -27.05
N PRO A 63 12.88 -10.20 -27.52
CA PRO A 63 11.45 -10.19 -27.93
C PRO A 63 11.21 -10.51 -29.42
N LEU A 64 11.62 -11.68 -29.92
CA LEU A 64 11.36 -12.09 -31.33
C LEU A 64 10.58 -13.41 -31.40
N ARG A 65 10.26 -13.99 -32.58
CA ARG A 65 9.55 -15.29 -32.69
C ARG A 65 10.17 -16.45 -31.87
N VAL A 66 11.44 -16.31 -31.51
CA VAL A 66 12.21 -17.17 -30.59
C VAL A 66 11.88 -16.93 -29.10
N TYR A 67 11.03 -15.96 -28.77
CA TYR A 67 10.72 -15.49 -27.42
C TYR A 67 10.20 -16.59 -26.50
N LYS A 68 9.32 -17.48 -27.00
CA LYS A 68 8.84 -18.62 -26.19
C LYS A 68 9.99 -19.55 -25.78
N MET A 69 10.97 -19.74 -26.67
CA MET A 69 12.15 -20.54 -26.41
C MET A 69 13.09 -19.80 -25.43
N CYS A 70 13.28 -18.48 -25.62
CA CYS A 70 14.01 -17.61 -24.68
C CYS A 70 13.47 -17.73 -23.26
N THR A 71 12.16 -17.55 -23.05
CA THR A 71 11.52 -17.62 -21.73
C THR A 71 11.70 -18.99 -21.08
N LYS A 72 11.58 -20.07 -21.86
CA LYS A 72 11.78 -21.44 -21.35
C LYS A 72 13.24 -21.69 -20.97
N LEU A 73 14.19 -21.24 -21.79
CA LEU A 73 15.62 -21.34 -21.48
C LEU A 73 16.02 -20.49 -20.27
N ALA A 74 15.46 -19.29 -20.13
CA ALA A 74 15.67 -18.43 -18.97
C ALA A 74 15.25 -19.15 -17.68
N LYS A 75 14.06 -19.77 -17.69
CA LYS A 75 13.56 -20.54 -16.55
C LYS A 75 14.47 -21.71 -16.19
N LEU A 76 14.84 -22.53 -17.17
CA LEU A 76 15.74 -23.68 -16.96
C LEU A 76 17.14 -23.25 -16.51
N PHE A 77 17.62 -22.10 -17.01
CA PHE A 77 18.87 -21.51 -16.58
C PHE A 77 18.83 -21.14 -15.10
N VAL A 78 17.82 -20.40 -14.67
CA VAL A 78 17.63 -20.04 -13.25
C VAL A 78 17.58 -21.28 -12.34
N GLU A 79 16.78 -22.28 -12.70
CA GLU A 79 16.66 -23.54 -11.95
C GLU A 79 18.00 -24.28 -11.78
N SER A 80 18.90 -24.15 -12.76
CA SER A 80 20.20 -24.83 -12.74
C SER A 80 21.30 -23.98 -12.10
N ILE A 81 21.31 -22.67 -12.36
CA ILE A 81 22.44 -21.79 -12.01
C ILE A 81 22.40 -21.35 -10.56
N ASP A 82 21.21 -21.18 -9.98
CA ASP A 82 21.07 -20.65 -8.61
C ASP A 82 21.80 -21.53 -7.61
N ARG A 83 21.62 -22.85 -7.70
CA ARG A 83 22.30 -23.80 -6.83
C ARG A 83 23.83 -23.67 -6.93
N VAL A 84 24.35 -23.59 -8.16
CA VAL A 84 25.81 -23.49 -8.40
C VAL A 84 26.35 -22.17 -7.84
N VAL A 85 25.66 -21.07 -8.10
CA VAL A 85 26.07 -19.73 -7.64
C VAL A 85 26.02 -19.63 -6.11
N GLN A 86 25.02 -20.26 -5.48
CA GLN A 86 24.91 -20.37 -4.02
C GLN A 86 26.03 -21.23 -3.42
N GLU A 87 26.37 -22.38 -4.02
CA GLU A 87 27.50 -23.22 -3.61
C GLU A 87 28.84 -22.44 -3.71
N LEU A 88 28.95 -21.48 -4.64
CA LEU A 88 30.10 -20.58 -4.77
C LEU A 88 30.09 -19.37 -3.82
N GLY A 89 29.08 -19.25 -2.93
CA GLY A 89 29.00 -18.23 -1.89
C GLY A 89 28.33 -16.92 -2.28
N TYR A 90 27.53 -16.91 -3.35
CA TYR A 90 26.72 -15.77 -3.79
C TYR A 90 25.23 -15.98 -3.43
N CYS A 91 24.39 -14.94 -3.58
CA CYS A 91 22.95 -15.04 -3.30
C CYS A 91 22.18 -15.90 -4.31
N CYS A 92 22.30 -15.60 -5.60
CA CYS A 92 21.64 -16.28 -6.72
C CYS A 92 22.24 -15.82 -8.06
N GLY A 93 21.95 -16.52 -9.16
CA GLY A 93 22.37 -16.16 -10.52
C GLY A 93 21.30 -15.42 -11.33
N ARG A 94 20.23 -14.99 -10.66
CA ARG A 94 19.08 -14.30 -11.26
C ARG A 94 19.42 -12.87 -11.62
N GLN A 95 18.77 -12.37 -12.67
CA GLN A 95 18.69 -10.95 -12.95
C GLN A 95 17.34 -10.45 -12.45
N TYR A 96 17.38 -9.61 -11.41
CA TYR A 96 16.19 -8.94 -10.92
C TYR A 96 16.14 -7.50 -11.43
N ALA A 97 14.95 -7.08 -11.83
CA ALA A 97 14.64 -5.71 -12.17
C ALA A 97 13.27 -5.35 -11.60
N TYR A 98 13.08 -4.10 -11.24
CA TYR A 98 11.78 -3.59 -10.81
C TYR A 98 10.79 -3.58 -11.96
N LEU A 99 9.50 -3.68 -11.64
CA LEU A 99 8.49 -3.49 -12.67
C LEU A 99 8.52 -2.03 -13.15
N PRO A 100 8.28 -1.77 -14.45
CA PRO A 100 8.15 -0.41 -14.92
C PRO A 100 7.04 0.30 -14.15
N GLN A 101 7.33 1.50 -13.65
CA GLN A 101 6.33 2.30 -12.93
C GLN A 101 5.14 2.60 -13.85
N VAL A 102 3.93 2.55 -13.28
CA VAL A 102 2.70 2.88 -14.01
C VAL A 102 2.69 4.39 -14.24
N MET A 103 2.83 4.80 -15.50
CA MET A 103 2.79 6.21 -15.88
C MET A 103 1.33 6.67 -16.06
N LEU A 104 0.88 7.60 -15.23
CA LEU A 104 -0.45 8.21 -15.36
C LEU A 104 -0.45 9.25 -16.49
N CYS A 105 -1.50 9.24 -17.31
CA CYS A 105 -1.70 10.28 -18.32
C CYS A 105 -2.15 11.57 -17.64
N TYR A 106 -1.57 12.72 -18.02
CA TYR A 106 -1.70 13.99 -17.30
C TYR A 106 -1.10 13.97 -15.89
N GLY A 107 -0.42 12.88 -15.51
CA GLY A 107 0.24 12.75 -14.22
C GLY A 107 1.60 13.46 -14.24
N LYS A 108 1.88 14.16 -13.15
CA LYS A 108 3.21 14.63 -12.81
C LYS A 108 3.96 13.52 -12.10
N GLN A 109 5.11 13.09 -12.63
CA GLN A 109 5.90 11.99 -12.02
C GLN A 109 6.89 12.49 -10.97
N SER A 110 7.39 13.71 -11.14
CA SER A 110 8.31 14.40 -10.25
C SER A 110 8.08 15.91 -10.37
N SER A 111 8.79 16.74 -9.60
CA SER A 111 8.60 18.21 -9.60
C SER A 111 8.54 18.87 -10.98
N ASP A 112 9.11 18.25 -12.03
CA ASP A 112 9.28 18.86 -13.36
C ASP A 112 8.96 17.93 -14.56
N THR A 113 8.25 16.81 -14.39
CA THR A 113 7.98 15.87 -15.50
C THR A 113 6.49 15.51 -15.65
N TYR A 114 5.96 15.65 -16.87
CA TYR A 114 4.58 15.33 -17.24
C TYR A 114 4.53 14.24 -18.30
N THR A 115 3.63 13.27 -18.13
CA THR A 115 3.49 12.15 -19.08
C THR A 115 2.12 12.14 -19.76
N PHE A 116 2.12 11.86 -21.06
CA PHE A 116 0.90 11.73 -21.86
C PHE A 116 0.93 10.41 -22.62
N CYS A 117 -0.19 9.68 -22.62
CA CYS A 117 -0.34 8.61 -23.60
C CYS A 117 -0.41 9.21 -25.01
N VAL A 118 0.08 8.47 -26.00
CA VAL A 118 0.12 8.91 -27.41
C VAL A 118 -1.25 9.39 -27.90
N LYS A 119 -2.33 8.72 -27.47
CA LYS A 119 -3.70 9.10 -27.83
C LYS A 119 -4.06 10.50 -27.33
N CYS A 120 -3.90 10.76 -26.02
CA CYS A 120 -4.23 12.06 -25.42
C CYS A 120 -3.32 13.18 -25.92
N PHE A 121 -2.02 12.89 -26.11
CA PHE A 121 -1.08 13.86 -26.69
C PHE A 121 -1.49 14.31 -28.09
N ASN A 122 -1.98 13.38 -28.91
CA ASN A 122 -2.42 13.67 -30.28
C ASN A 122 -3.84 14.26 -30.36
N SER A 123 -4.71 14.00 -29.37
CA SER A 123 -6.05 14.58 -29.31
C SER A 123 -6.07 16.07 -29.04
N ASN A 124 -5.01 16.63 -28.45
CA ASN A 124 -4.87 18.08 -28.30
C ASN A 124 -4.47 18.69 -29.66
N GLU A 125 -5.27 19.58 -30.23
CA GLU A 125 -4.99 20.19 -31.54
C GLU A 125 -3.95 21.34 -31.46
N SER A 126 -3.66 21.86 -30.27
CA SER A 126 -2.71 22.95 -30.05
C SER A 126 -1.24 22.51 -30.19
N GLU A 127 -0.36 23.46 -30.55
CA GLU A 127 1.11 23.27 -30.56
C GLU A 127 1.70 23.18 -29.14
N SER A 128 0.94 23.60 -28.13
CA SER A 128 1.31 23.56 -26.72
C SER A 128 0.27 22.81 -25.89
N ILE A 129 0.71 22.20 -24.79
CA ILE A 129 -0.14 21.53 -23.81
C ILE A 129 -0.10 22.34 -22.51
N PHE A 130 -1.28 22.63 -21.96
CA PHE A 130 -1.42 23.32 -20.68
C PHE A 130 -1.52 22.27 -19.56
N VAL A 131 -0.66 22.38 -18.54
CA VAL A 131 -0.57 21.43 -17.42
C VAL A 131 -0.61 22.16 -16.08
N GLY A 132 -1.16 21.53 -15.05
CA GLY A 132 -1.18 22.07 -13.70
C GLY A 132 -1.65 21.03 -12.68
N ASP A 133 -1.12 21.14 -11.46
CA ASP A 133 -1.38 20.18 -10.37
C ASP A 133 -2.70 20.49 -9.63
N ASP A 134 -3.16 21.74 -9.70
CA ASP A 134 -4.36 22.24 -9.01
C ASP A 134 -5.22 23.04 -10.01
N PRO A 135 -6.51 22.70 -10.19
CA PRO A 135 -7.42 23.44 -11.06
C PRO A 135 -7.64 24.91 -10.62
N THR A 136 -7.24 25.29 -9.41
CA THR A 136 -7.27 26.68 -8.92
C THR A 136 -6.01 27.48 -9.25
N GLN A 137 -4.94 26.83 -9.75
CA GLN A 137 -3.69 27.47 -10.15
C GLN A 137 -3.63 27.71 -11.67
N ALA A 138 -2.83 28.70 -12.07
CA ALA A 138 -2.61 28.99 -13.48
C ALA A 138 -1.86 27.82 -14.16
N LEU A 139 -2.42 27.30 -15.25
CA LEU A 139 -1.81 26.22 -16.01
C LEU A 139 -0.50 26.70 -16.67
N VAL A 140 0.52 25.85 -16.62
CA VAL A 140 1.81 26.04 -17.30
C VAL A 140 1.66 25.59 -18.75
N GLU A 141 2.03 26.46 -19.69
CA GLU A 141 2.07 26.13 -21.11
C GLU A 141 3.40 25.45 -21.47
N ILE A 142 3.33 24.20 -21.96
CA ILE A 142 4.49 23.44 -22.41
C ILE A 142 4.38 23.14 -23.91
N PRO A 143 5.28 23.66 -24.76
CA PRO A 143 5.31 23.33 -26.18
C PRO A 143 5.49 21.83 -26.44
N LYS A 144 4.71 21.26 -27.35
CA LYS A 144 4.74 19.82 -27.69
C LYS A 144 6.12 19.32 -28.11
N LYS A 145 6.93 20.18 -28.74
CA LYS A 145 8.31 19.86 -29.15
C LYS A 145 9.27 19.51 -28.00
N LEU A 146 8.93 19.87 -26.77
CA LEU A 146 9.72 19.53 -25.59
C LEU A 146 9.42 18.13 -25.05
N PHE A 147 8.34 17.50 -25.51
CA PHE A 147 8.00 16.14 -25.12
C PHE A 147 8.83 15.13 -25.93
N LEU A 148 9.37 14.14 -25.21
CA LEU A 148 10.13 13.06 -25.81
C LEU A 148 9.22 11.83 -25.96
N LEU A 149 9.13 11.30 -27.18
CA LEU A 149 8.46 10.02 -27.40
C LEU A 149 9.32 8.90 -26.81
N ALA A 150 8.81 8.25 -25.78
CA ALA A 150 9.44 7.12 -25.14
C ALA A 150 8.46 5.94 -25.02
N LYS A 151 9.00 4.73 -24.87
CA LYS A 151 8.24 3.54 -24.53
C LYS A 151 8.46 3.24 -23.05
N ASN A 152 7.39 2.88 -22.34
CA ASN A 152 7.48 2.48 -20.93
C ASN A 152 8.01 1.04 -20.80
N ASP A 153 9.24 0.80 -21.24
CA ASP A 153 9.90 -0.51 -21.18
C ASP A 153 11.28 -0.46 -20.50
N ILE A 154 11.58 0.65 -19.83
CA ILE A 154 12.76 0.78 -18.98
C ILE A 154 12.48 0.04 -17.66
N GLN A 155 13.31 -0.95 -17.37
CA GLN A 155 13.29 -1.67 -16.09
C GLN A 155 14.60 -1.39 -15.36
N GLU A 156 14.49 -0.87 -14.14
CA GLU A 156 15.64 -0.60 -13.29
C GLU A 156 16.12 -1.89 -12.64
N PRO A 157 17.42 -2.26 -12.77
CA PRO A 157 17.94 -3.46 -12.11
C PRO A 157 17.95 -3.31 -10.59
N GLU A 158 17.83 -4.42 -9.87
CA GLU A 158 18.02 -4.41 -8.40
C GLU A 158 19.44 -3.98 -8.02
N ILE A 159 19.54 -3.27 -6.89
CA ILE A 159 20.81 -2.80 -6.35
C ILE A 159 21.64 -4.01 -5.91
N MET A 160 22.93 -3.97 -6.25
CA MET A 160 23.93 -4.95 -5.88
C MET A 160 24.90 -4.36 -4.87
N ILE A 161 25.12 -5.08 -3.76
CA ILE A 161 26.01 -4.70 -2.66
C ILE A 161 27.14 -5.72 -2.52
N ASP A 162 28.26 -5.30 -1.94
CA ASP A 162 29.44 -6.15 -1.81
C ASP A 162 29.66 -6.56 -0.35
N CYS A 163 30.02 -7.81 -0.13
CA CYS A 163 30.42 -8.25 1.19
C CYS A 163 31.75 -7.61 1.58
N ILE A 164 31.83 -6.95 2.73
CA ILE A 164 33.04 -6.25 3.18
C ILE A 164 34.22 -7.18 3.50
N ILE A 165 33.97 -8.50 3.63
CA ILE A 165 35.00 -9.51 3.92
C ILE A 165 35.46 -10.20 2.62
N CYS A 166 34.54 -10.87 1.91
CA CYS A 166 34.90 -11.68 0.75
C CYS A 166 34.71 -10.98 -0.60
N THR A 167 34.25 -9.72 -0.60
CA THR A 167 33.99 -8.87 -1.79
C THR A 167 33.03 -9.46 -2.84
N ARG A 168 32.40 -10.60 -2.55
CA ARG A 168 31.34 -11.18 -3.39
C ARG A 168 30.13 -10.25 -3.40
N ARG A 169 29.56 -10.03 -4.60
CA ARG A 169 28.37 -9.19 -4.80
C ARG A 169 27.08 -9.94 -4.52
N TRP A 170 26.12 -9.27 -3.91
CA TRP A 170 24.81 -9.80 -3.52
C TRP A 170 23.72 -8.80 -3.94
N HIS A 171 22.54 -9.30 -4.34
CA HIS A 171 21.38 -8.42 -4.45
C HIS A 171 21.05 -7.88 -3.05
N GLN A 172 20.81 -6.58 -2.94
CA GLN A 172 20.50 -5.92 -1.67
C GLN A 172 19.29 -6.57 -0.98
N ILE A 173 18.25 -6.88 -1.77
CA ILE A 173 17.04 -7.53 -1.28
C ILE A 173 17.36 -8.97 -0.82
N CYS A 174 18.22 -9.72 -1.53
CA CYS A 174 18.61 -11.08 -1.12
C CYS A 174 19.43 -11.08 0.17
N ALA A 175 20.23 -10.03 0.37
CA ALA A 175 20.97 -9.80 1.59
C ALA A 175 20.09 -9.31 2.75
N LEU A 176 18.83 -8.92 2.48
CA LEU A 176 17.94 -8.22 3.42
C LEU A 176 18.64 -7.06 4.10
N ARG A 177 19.26 -6.22 3.27
CA ARG A 177 20.19 -5.19 3.72
C ARG A 177 19.61 -3.79 3.55
N LEU A 178 19.37 -3.11 4.68
CA LEU A 178 19.03 -1.69 4.72
C LEU A 178 20.11 -0.94 5.51
N ASP A 179 20.79 0.02 4.88
CA ASP A 179 21.96 0.72 5.43
C ASP A 179 21.65 1.43 6.76
N GLN A 180 20.42 1.94 6.87
CA GLN A 180 19.92 2.62 8.05
C GLN A 180 19.76 1.71 9.28
N ILE A 181 19.58 0.39 9.10
CA ILE A 181 19.48 -0.56 10.21
C ILE A 181 20.87 -1.00 10.69
N TRP A 182 21.80 -1.26 9.76
CA TRP A 182 23.14 -1.79 10.08
C TRP A 182 24.27 -1.00 9.41
N PRO A 183 24.61 0.23 9.83
CA PRO A 183 25.53 1.10 9.08
C PRO A 183 26.95 0.52 8.86
N GLU A 184 27.32 -0.53 9.58
CA GLU A 184 28.66 -1.14 9.58
C GLU A 184 29.01 -1.90 8.29
N GLY A 185 28.05 -2.05 7.38
CA GLY A 185 28.23 -2.70 6.08
C GLY A 185 27.77 -4.15 6.02
N PHE A 186 27.71 -4.71 4.81
CA PHE A 186 27.17 -6.04 4.59
C PHE A 186 28.22 -7.15 4.75
N ILE A 187 27.90 -8.15 5.56
CA ILE A 187 28.66 -9.40 5.68
C ILE A 187 27.78 -10.56 5.24
N CYS A 188 28.19 -11.33 4.23
CA CYS A 188 27.38 -12.43 3.69
C CYS A 188 27.28 -13.62 4.67
N ASN A 189 26.24 -14.44 4.49
CA ASN A 189 25.97 -15.58 5.37
C ASN A 189 27.13 -16.60 5.38
N THR A 190 27.88 -16.71 4.28
CA THR A 190 29.08 -17.58 4.19
C THR A 190 30.17 -17.09 5.14
N CYS A 191 30.56 -15.81 5.05
CA CYS A 191 31.57 -15.23 5.93
C CYS A 191 31.15 -15.26 7.40
N ILE A 192 29.86 -15.06 7.70
CA ILE A 192 29.35 -15.16 9.07
C ILE A 192 29.56 -16.55 9.65
N ARG A 193 29.28 -17.61 8.87
CA ARG A 193 29.48 -18.99 9.32
C ARG A 193 30.97 -19.34 9.42
N GLU A 194 31.77 -18.94 8.43
CA GLU A 194 33.21 -19.24 8.37
C GLU A 194 33.99 -18.56 9.50
N TYR A 195 33.69 -17.30 9.79
CA TYR A 195 34.41 -16.51 10.80
C TYR A 195 33.66 -16.39 12.13
N ASN A 196 32.54 -17.12 12.29
CA ASN A 196 31.70 -17.11 13.50
C ASN A 196 31.31 -15.69 13.97
N ILE A 197 30.91 -14.84 13.03
CA ILE A 197 30.57 -13.43 13.29
C ILE A 197 29.13 -13.34 13.79
N LYS A 198 28.91 -12.64 14.91
CA LYS A 198 27.55 -12.32 15.38
C LYS A 198 27.03 -11.08 14.68
N ARG A 199 25.87 -11.18 14.02
CA ARG A 199 25.16 -10.01 13.49
C ARG A 199 24.45 -9.27 14.62
N LYS A 200 24.42 -7.94 14.52
CA LYS A 200 23.51 -7.11 15.29
C LYS A 200 22.08 -7.46 14.89
N GLU A 201 21.21 -7.71 15.85
CA GLU A 201 19.82 -8.09 15.58
C GLU A 201 19.02 -6.90 15.04
N ASN A 202 17.99 -7.19 14.24
CA ASN A 202 17.04 -6.16 13.83
C ASN A 202 16.04 -5.94 14.97
N ARG A 203 16.08 -4.76 15.61
CA ARG A 203 15.08 -4.36 16.61
C ARG A 203 13.78 -3.84 15.98
N TYR A 204 13.81 -3.41 14.73
CA TYR A 204 12.65 -2.81 14.05
C TYR A 204 11.69 -3.90 13.56
N ILE A 205 10.99 -4.53 14.51
CA ILE A 205 10.05 -5.63 14.28
C ILE A 205 8.61 -5.19 14.58
N ALA A 206 7.64 -5.87 13.98
CA ALA A 206 6.21 -5.54 14.13
C ALA A 206 5.75 -5.65 15.59
N GLN A 207 6.28 -6.62 16.33
CA GLN A 207 5.92 -6.84 17.74
C GLN A 207 6.26 -5.64 18.64
N GLN A 208 7.31 -4.88 18.29
CA GLN A 208 7.77 -3.72 19.06
C GLN A 208 7.01 -2.42 18.72
N LEU A 209 6.11 -2.43 17.72
CA LEU A 209 5.24 -1.28 17.46
C LEU A 209 4.18 -1.13 18.55
N THR A 210 3.68 0.10 18.71
CA THR A 210 2.65 0.47 19.70
C THR A 210 1.44 -0.46 19.64
N VAL A 211 1.08 -1.03 20.80
CA VAL A 211 -0.10 -1.88 20.96
C VAL A 211 -1.27 -1.01 21.41
N THR A 212 -2.41 -1.20 20.75
CA THR A 212 -3.71 -0.60 21.08
C THR A 212 -4.72 -1.68 21.46
N ASP A 213 -5.81 -1.35 22.15
CA ASP A 213 -6.88 -2.30 22.50
C ASP A 213 -7.47 -2.96 21.24
N LEU A 214 -7.74 -2.18 20.19
CA LEU A 214 -8.16 -2.73 18.89
C LEU A 214 -7.14 -3.75 18.38
N SER A 215 -5.87 -3.36 18.29
CA SER A 215 -4.82 -4.21 17.73
C SER A 215 -4.65 -5.52 18.52
N SER A 216 -4.70 -5.45 19.86
CA SER A 216 -4.54 -6.59 20.77
C SER A 216 -5.70 -7.57 20.61
N ARG A 217 -6.94 -7.07 20.57
CA ARG A 217 -8.12 -7.95 20.43
C ARG A 217 -8.14 -8.68 19.08
N LEU A 218 -7.73 -8.00 18.00
CA LEU A 218 -7.60 -8.63 16.69
C LEU A 218 -6.49 -9.68 16.69
N GLU A 219 -5.32 -9.34 17.24
CA GLU A 219 -4.17 -10.24 17.33
C GLU A 219 -4.49 -11.50 18.15
N GLU A 220 -5.09 -11.34 19.32
CA GLU A 220 -5.51 -12.46 20.18
C GLU A 220 -6.52 -13.35 19.48
N ARG A 221 -7.52 -12.77 18.81
CA ARG A 221 -8.54 -13.53 18.08
C ARG A 221 -7.91 -14.40 16.98
N VAL A 222 -7.03 -13.81 16.17
CA VAL A 222 -6.38 -14.53 15.06
C VAL A 222 -5.45 -15.62 15.58
N ASN A 223 -4.59 -15.32 16.56
CA ASN A 223 -3.66 -16.32 17.09
C ASN A 223 -4.39 -17.43 17.85
N LYS A 224 -5.50 -17.13 18.55
CA LYS A 224 -6.35 -18.16 19.15
C LYS A 224 -6.97 -19.07 18.09
N PHE A 225 -7.50 -18.50 17.00
CA PHE A 225 -8.01 -19.30 15.89
C PHE A 225 -6.94 -20.23 15.31
N LEU A 226 -5.71 -19.73 15.11
CA LEU A 226 -4.61 -20.56 14.61
C LEU A 226 -4.22 -21.66 15.60
N LEU A 227 -4.18 -21.35 16.89
CA LEU A 227 -3.92 -22.33 17.94
C LEU A 227 -5.00 -23.43 17.99
N ASP A 228 -6.28 -23.06 17.87
CA ASP A 228 -7.40 -24.00 17.82
C ASP A 228 -7.36 -24.90 16.57
N LYS A 229 -6.63 -24.49 15.52
CA LYS A 229 -6.35 -25.26 14.30
C LYS A 229 -5.04 -26.05 14.35
N ASP A 230 -4.39 -26.10 15.52
CA ASP A 230 -3.07 -26.71 15.72
C ASP A 230 -1.99 -26.16 14.75
N CYS A 231 -2.11 -24.87 14.43
CA CYS A 231 -1.21 -24.17 13.53
C CYS A 231 -0.17 -23.37 14.32
N HIS A 232 1.07 -23.85 14.31
CA HIS A 232 2.21 -23.21 14.99
C HIS A 232 3.15 -22.46 14.05
N GLU A 233 2.76 -22.29 12.77
CA GLU A 233 3.60 -21.65 11.75
C GLU A 233 3.50 -20.11 11.83
N GLY A 234 4.46 -19.49 12.53
CA GLY A 234 4.67 -18.04 12.56
C GLY A 234 3.58 -17.27 13.31
N ARG A 235 3.96 -16.51 14.34
CA ARG A 235 3.01 -15.67 15.08
C ARG A 235 2.46 -14.57 14.15
N VAL A 236 1.16 -14.30 14.26
CA VAL A 236 0.55 -13.12 13.64
C VAL A 236 0.63 -11.94 14.60
N THR A 237 1.09 -10.79 14.12
CA THR A 237 1.13 -9.53 14.85
C THR A 237 0.20 -8.54 14.15
N ILE A 238 -0.69 -7.86 14.88
CA ILE A 238 -1.61 -6.87 14.30
C ILE A 238 -1.39 -5.52 14.98
N ARG A 239 -1.31 -4.44 14.21
CA ARG A 239 -1.04 -3.09 14.74
C ARG A 239 -1.93 -2.04 14.07
N VAL A 240 -2.39 -1.07 14.86
CA VAL A 240 -2.96 0.18 14.34
C VAL A 240 -1.80 1.14 14.13
N LEU A 241 -1.50 1.46 12.88
CA LEU A 241 -0.32 2.26 12.51
C LEU A 241 -0.62 3.75 12.40
N ALA A 242 -1.88 4.13 12.21
CA ALA A 242 -2.36 5.50 12.26
C ALA A 242 -3.79 5.53 12.81
N SER A 243 -4.11 6.60 13.53
CA SER A 243 -5.43 6.89 14.07
C SER A 243 -5.57 8.41 14.16
N SER A 244 -6.31 9.03 13.25
CA SER A 244 -6.42 10.48 13.15
C SER A 244 -7.87 10.92 12.90
N ASP A 245 -8.26 12.08 13.43
CA ASP A 245 -9.58 12.65 13.18
C ASP A 245 -9.57 13.41 11.83
N LYS A 246 -10.60 13.18 11.03
CA LYS A 246 -10.77 13.68 9.65
C LYS A 246 -12.20 14.21 9.44
N ILE A 247 -12.39 14.90 8.33
CA ILE A 247 -13.68 15.49 7.94
C ILE A 247 -13.99 15.11 6.50
N CYS A 248 -15.13 14.43 6.30
CA CYS A 248 -15.68 14.21 4.97
C CYS A 248 -16.51 15.44 4.58
N LYS A 249 -16.00 16.21 3.62
CA LYS A 249 -16.66 17.43 3.13
C LYS A 249 -17.75 17.07 2.13
N VAL A 250 -18.92 17.68 2.28
CA VAL A 250 -19.98 17.52 1.28
C VAL A 250 -19.60 18.26 0.00
N LYS A 251 -19.74 17.58 -1.14
CA LYS A 251 -19.34 18.10 -2.45
C LYS A 251 -20.27 19.25 -2.91
N PRO A 252 -19.79 20.17 -3.76
CA PRO A 252 -20.45 21.45 -4.01
C PRO A 252 -21.84 21.35 -4.64
N GLN A 253 -22.10 20.36 -5.51
CA GLN A 253 -23.36 20.30 -6.24
C GLN A 253 -24.49 19.83 -5.33
N LEU A 254 -24.23 18.88 -4.44
CA LEU A 254 -25.20 18.48 -3.44
C LEU A 254 -25.57 19.64 -2.51
N LYS A 255 -24.57 20.42 -2.03
CA LYS A 255 -24.83 21.64 -1.24
C LYS A 255 -25.69 22.65 -2.01
N SER A 256 -25.43 22.83 -3.29
CA SER A 256 -26.18 23.76 -4.15
C SER A 256 -27.61 23.29 -4.43
N PHE A 257 -27.82 21.97 -4.54
CA PHE A 257 -29.13 21.38 -4.84
C PHE A 257 -30.07 21.38 -3.63
N TYR A 258 -29.53 21.26 -2.41
CA TYR A 258 -30.28 21.30 -1.14
C TYR A 258 -29.79 22.44 -0.21
N PRO A 259 -29.98 23.71 -0.61
CA PRO A 259 -29.48 24.84 0.19
C PRO A 259 -30.10 24.84 1.58
N ASN A 260 -29.26 25.02 2.61
CA ASN A 260 -29.62 25.07 4.04
C ASN A 260 -30.23 23.77 4.63
N GLN A 261 -30.23 22.65 3.89
CA GLN A 261 -30.68 21.35 4.39
C GLN A 261 -29.53 20.36 4.59
N VAL A 262 -28.38 20.63 3.97
CA VAL A 262 -27.20 19.76 4.04
C VAL A 262 -26.27 20.26 5.13
N VAL A 263 -25.80 19.36 5.97
CA VAL A 263 -24.71 19.64 6.91
C VAL A 263 -23.44 19.95 6.13
N ASP A 264 -22.57 20.78 6.71
CA ASP A 264 -21.36 21.17 5.99
C ASP A 264 -20.40 20.00 5.81
N ASP A 265 -20.27 19.18 6.84
CA ASP A 265 -19.17 18.25 7.06
C ASP A 265 -19.60 17.07 7.94
N TYR A 266 -19.02 15.89 7.67
CA TYR A 266 -19.17 14.70 8.52
C TYR A 266 -17.82 14.35 9.16
N PRO A 267 -17.60 14.63 10.45
CA PRO A 267 -16.36 14.26 11.14
C PRO A 267 -16.32 12.75 11.36
N TYR A 268 -15.12 12.17 11.25
CA TYR A 268 -14.85 10.76 11.49
C TYR A 268 -13.43 10.54 11.98
N ARG A 269 -13.16 9.38 12.55
CA ARG A 269 -11.81 8.91 12.84
C ARG A 269 -11.38 7.91 11.78
N THR A 270 -10.22 8.12 11.16
CA THR A 270 -9.60 7.12 10.27
C THR A 270 -8.63 6.26 11.06
N LYS A 271 -8.57 4.96 10.78
CA LYS A 271 -7.56 4.04 11.34
C LYS A 271 -6.95 3.18 10.24
N ALA A 272 -5.62 3.03 10.30
CA ALA A 272 -4.84 2.18 9.42
C ALA A 272 -4.39 0.92 10.18
N ILE A 273 -4.91 -0.26 9.83
CA ILE A 273 -4.74 -1.52 10.56
C ILE A 273 -3.99 -2.52 9.67
N PHE A 274 -2.85 -3.02 10.14
CA PHE A 274 -1.99 -3.92 9.37
C PHE A 274 -1.69 -5.20 10.15
N ALA A 275 -1.59 -6.32 9.42
CA ALA A 275 -1.20 -7.61 9.99
C ALA A 275 0.08 -8.14 9.35
N PHE A 276 0.94 -8.67 10.20
CA PHE A 276 2.26 -9.21 9.89
C PHE A 276 2.32 -10.66 10.36
N GLN A 277 3.05 -11.49 9.63
CA GLN A 277 3.37 -12.85 10.07
C GLN A 277 4.87 -13.07 10.07
N GLU A 278 5.38 -13.71 11.11
CA GLU A 278 6.77 -14.17 11.15
C GLU A 278 6.99 -15.34 10.19
N ILE A 279 7.75 -15.15 9.13
CA ILE A 279 8.10 -16.17 8.14
C ILE A 279 9.63 -16.29 8.04
N GLU A 280 10.16 -17.41 8.55
CA GLU A 280 11.62 -17.68 8.61
C GLU A 280 12.36 -16.61 9.43
N GLY A 281 11.80 -16.25 10.60
CA GLY A 281 12.39 -15.28 11.54
C GLY A 281 12.28 -13.81 11.11
N LEU A 282 11.41 -13.50 10.14
CA LEU A 282 11.23 -12.16 9.59
C LEU A 282 9.75 -11.82 9.50
N ASP A 283 9.38 -10.60 9.88
CA ASP A 283 8.03 -10.10 9.68
C ASP A 283 7.74 -9.92 8.19
N VAL A 284 6.56 -10.39 7.77
CA VAL A 284 6.01 -10.18 6.43
C VAL A 284 4.61 -9.62 6.58
N VAL A 285 4.39 -8.40 6.11
CA VAL A 285 3.04 -7.83 6.03
C VAL A 285 2.23 -8.62 5.02
N PHE A 286 0.98 -8.94 5.35
CA PHE A 286 0.13 -9.77 4.48
C PHE A 286 -1.32 -9.26 4.36
N PHE A 287 -1.68 -8.26 5.16
CA PHE A 287 -3.00 -7.65 5.21
C PHE A 287 -2.89 -6.19 5.65
N GLY A 288 -3.66 -5.31 5.01
CA GLY A 288 -3.82 -3.91 5.38
C GLY A 288 -5.27 -3.47 5.20
N MET A 289 -5.78 -2.63 6.09
CA MET A 289 -7.15 -2.15 6.07
C MET A 289 -7.24 -0.71 6.60
N TYR A 290 -8.01 0.12 5.91
CA TYR A 290 -8.38 1.47 6.36
C TYR A 290 -9.86 1.51 6.69
N VAL A 291 -10.20 2.11 7.83
CA VAL A 291 -11.58 2.26 8.28
C VAL A 291 -11.88 3.71 8.63
N GLN A 292 -13.13 4.13 8.42
CA GLN A 292 -13.69 5.40 8.84
C GLN A 292 -14.74 5.15 9.92
N GLU A 293 -14.58 5.78 11.08
CA GLU A 293 -15.41 5.58 12.25
C GLU A 293 -16.14 6.87 12.60
N TYR A 294 -17.46 6.89 12.36
CA TYR A 294 -18.34 8.03 12.59
C TYR A 294 -19.08 7.85 13.92
N ASP A 295 -18.68 8.62 14.92
CA ASP A 295 -19.22 8.52 16.27
C ASP A 295 -20.44 9.44 16.50
N GLU A 296 -20.81 9.62 17.77
CA GLU A 296 -21.93 10.46 18.21
C GLU A 296 -21.75 11.96 17.91
N ARG A 297 -20.52 12.42 17.67
CA ARG A 297 -20.22 13.81 17.27
C ARG A 297 -20.59 14.05 15.80
N CYS A 298 -20.73 12.99 15.02
CA CYS A 298 -21.10 13.07 13.61
C CYS A 298 -22.61 13.19 13.44
N PRO A 299 -23.12 14.12 12.60
CA PRO A 299 -24.54 14.22 12.32
C PRO A 299 -25.08 13.01 11.54
N THR A 300 -26.40 12.83 11.59
CA THR A 300 -27.11 11.89 10.70
C THR A 300 -26.89 12.31 9.23
N PRO A 301 -26.80 11.35 8.28
CA PRO A 301 -27.06 9.91 8.41
C PRO A 301 -25.84 9.07 8.86
N ASN A 302 -24.68 9.67 9.08
CA ASN A 302 -23.42 8.96 9.34
C ASN A 302 -23.20 8.53 10.79
N THR A 303 -23.89 9.15 11.74
CA THR A 303 -23.75 8.87 13.18
C THR A 303 -23.81 7.36 13.52
N HIS A 304 -22.93 6.91 14.42
CA HIS A 304 -22.80 5.51 14.86
C HIS A 304 -22.53 4.49 13.73
N ARG A 305 -21.75 4.87 12.70
CA ARG A 305 -21.41 3.98 11.59
C ARG A 305 -19.89 3.80 11.46
N ALA A 306 -19.47 2.58 11.18
CA ALA A 306 -18.12 2.29 10.71
C ALA A 306 -18.16 1.98 9.20
N TYR A 307 -17.15 2.39 8.45
CA TYR A 307 -17.01 2.10 7.03
C TYR A 307 -15.62 1.54 6.75
N ILE A 308 -15.55 0.37 6.14
CA ILE A 308 -14.28 -0.23 5.70
C ILE A 308 -13.97 0.34 4.31
N SER A 309 -13.16 1.39 4.28
CA SER A 309 -12.84 2.15 3.06
C SER A 309 -11.98 1.36 2.09
N TYR A 310 -10.92 0.74 2.60
CA TYR A 310 -9.98 -0.02 1.79
C TYR A 310 -9.51 -1.27 2.53
N LEU A 311 -9.32 -2.33 1.76
CA LEU A 311 -8.74 -3.58 2.23
C LEU A 311 -7.86 -4.12 1.13
N ASP A 312 -6.64 -4.50 1.48
CA ASP A 312 -5.70 -5.09 0.55
C ASP A 312 -4.90 -6.22 1.20
N THR A 313 -4.40 -7.14 0.40
CA THR A 313 -3.68 -8.33 0.89
C THR A 313 -2.58 -8.76 -0.05
N VAL A 314 -1.46 -9.21 0.51
CA VAL A 314 -0.44 -9.94 -0.25
C VAL A 314 -0.43 -11.40 0.20
N HIS A 315 -0.44 -12.30 -0.77
CA HIS A 315 -0.94 -13.66 -0.57
C HIS A 315 0.03 -14.63 0.15
N PHE A 316 1.06 -14.10 0.82
CA PHE A 316 2.21 -14.85 1.35
C PHE A 316 2.01 -15.52 2.70
N PHE A 317 0.88 -15.29 3.37
CA PHE A 317 0.52 -15.96 4.63
C PHE A 317 0.73 -17.48 4.56
N ARG A 318 1.29 -18.04 5.63
CA ARG A 318 1.54 -19.47 5.82
C ARG A 318 0.84 -20.01 7.09
N PRO A 319 0.24 -21.20 7.06
CA PRO A 319 0.04 -22.04 5.90
C PRO A 319 -1.03 -21.43 4.99
N LYS A 320 -0.86 -21.61 3.66
CA LYS A 320 -1.80 -21.10 2.65
C LYS A 320 -3.25 -21.56 2.87
N LEU A 321 -3.44 -22.70 3.54
CA LEU A 321 -4.73 -23.28 3.88
C LEU A 321 -5.62 -22.33 4.68
N TYR A 322 -5.05 -21.65 5.69
CA TYR A 322 -5.83 -20.82 6.62
C TYR A 322 -5.88 -19.34 6.23
N ARG A 323 -5.16 -18.94 5.16
CA ARG A 323 -5.05 -17.54 4.74
C ARG A 323 -6.41 -16.82 4.61
N GLN A 324 -7.38 -17.45 3.97
CA GLN A 324 -8.71 -16.85 3.77
C GLN A 324 -9.50 -16.75 5.08
N ASP A 325 -9.39 -17.76 5.95
CA ASP A 325 -10.07 -17.74 7.24
C ASP A 325 -9.44 -16.70 8.17
N VAL A 326 -8.12 -16.50 8.14
CA VAL A 326 -7.44 -15.44 8.89
C VAL A 326 -7.90 -14.05 8.46
N TYR A 327 -8.07 -13.79 7.16
CA TYR A 327 -8.66 -12.52 6.70
C TYR A 327 -10.07 -12.32 7.24
N HIS A 328 -10.88 -13.37 7.28
CA HIS A 328 -12.20 -13.31 7.91
C HIS A 328 -12.11 -13.09 9.42
N GLU A 329 -11.17 -13.72 10.14
CA GLU A 329 -10.98 -13.50 11.57
C GLU A 329 -10.67 -12.05 11.91
N ILE A 330 -9.84 -11.38 11.10
CA ILE A 330 -9.51 -9.96 11.27
C ILE A 330 -10.77 -9.11 11.09
N LEU A 331 -11.53 -9.34 10.01
CA LEU A 331 -12.75 -8.58 9.72
C LEU A 331 -13.85 -8.81 10.75
N ILE A 332 -14.11 -10.06 11.12
CA ILE A 332 -15.09 -10.42 12.14
C ILE A 332 -14.66 -9.87 13.51
N GLY A 333 -13.37 -9.91 13.82
CA GLY A 333 -12.79 -9.29 15.00
C GLY A 333 -13.04 -7.78 15.04
N TYR A 334 -12.86 -7.09 13.91
CA TYR A 334 -13.13 -5.65 13.81
C TYR A 334 -14.62 -5.33 14.00
N LEU A 335 -15.52 -6.09 13.37
CA LEU A 335 -16.97 -5.93 13.56
C LEU A 335 -17.38 -6.13 15.02
N ASN A 336 -16.76 -7.10 15.70
CA ASN A 336 -16.99 -7.34 17.12
C ASN A 336 -16.48 -6.17 17.98
N TYR A 337 -15.29 -5.64 17.67
CA TYR A 337 -14.76 -4.45 18.34
C TYR A 337 -15.70 -3.26 18.14
N ALA A 338 -16.12 -2.98 16.92
CA ALA A 338 -17.02 -1.88 16.61
C ALA A 338 -18.36 -2.02 17.36
N LYS A 339 -18.92 -3.23 17.39
CA LYS A 339 -20.14 -3.51 18.17
C LYS A 339 -19.95 -3.20 19.65
N GLN A 340 -18.85 -3.66 20.25
CA GLN A 340 -18.56 -3.46 21.67
C GLN A 340 -18.37 -1.98 22.04
N HIS A 341 -17.94 -1.16 21.09
CA HIS A 341 -17.73 0.28 21.26
C HIS A 341 -18.90 1.15 20.79
N GLY A 342 -20.09 0.57 20.56
CA GLY A 342 -21.32 1.34 20.35
C GLY A 342 -21.63 1.73 18.90
N TYR A 343 -20.88 1.24 17.91
CA TYR A 343 -21.24 1.40 16.51
C TYR A 343 -22.44 0.52 16.16
N MET A 344 -23.46 1.13 15.55
CA MET A 344 -24.74 0.49 15.24
C MET A 344 -24.69 -0.26 13.92
N TYR A 345 -23.97 0.30 12.94
CA TYR A 345 -23.81 -0.27 11.61
C TYR A 345 -22.34 -0.28 11.19
N ALA A 346 -22.00 -1.27 10.37
CA ALA A 346 -20.76 -1.27 9.59
C ALA A 346 -21.09 -1.36 8.10
N HIS A 347 -20.28 -0.69 7.28
CA HIS A 347 -20.46 -0.61 5.83
C HIS A 347 -19.26 -1.22 5.13
N LEU A 348 -19.53 -2.02 4.11
CA LEU A 348 -18.51 -2.66 3.28
C LEU A 348 -18.92 -2.58 1.82
N TRP A 349 -18.06 -1.97 1.00
CA TRP A 349 -18.20 -1.96 -0.46
C TRP A 349 -17.24 -2.99 -1.07
N ALA A 350 -17.81 -4.06 -1.63
CA ALA A 350 -17.07 -5.09 -2.34
C ALA A 350 -16.67 -4.64 -3.75
N CYS A 351 -15.64 -3.80 -3.84
CA CYS A 351 -15.04 -3.35 -5.08
C CYS A 351 -13.66 -4.01 -5.27
N PRO A 352 -13.45 -4.86 -6.28
CA PRO A 352 -12.11 -5.33 -6.59
C PRO A 352 -11.32 -4.22 -7.30
N THR A 353 -10.01 -4.16 -7.04
CA THR A 353 -9.10 -3.33 -7.83
C THR A 353 -9.08 -3.74 -9.30
N SER A 354 -8.67 -2.81 -10.17
CA SER A 354 -8.26 -3.17 -11.53
C SER A 354 -6.84 -3.76 -11.50
N LYS A 355 -6.40 -4.38 -12.60
CA LYS A 355 -5.03 -4.90 -12.70
C LYS A 355 -3.95 -3.84 -12.65
N ASP A 356 -4.32 -2.58 -12.87
CA ASP A 356 -3.39 -1.47 -13.04
C ASP A 356 -3.32 -0.57 -11.79
N PHE A 357 -4.09 -0.89 -10.74
CA PHE A 357 -4.17 -0.11 -9.51
C PHE A 357 -4.09 -1.01 -8.29
N ASP A 358 -3.24 -0.64 -7.34
CA ASP A 358 -3.15 -1.26 -6.02
C ASP A 358 -3.94 -0.41 -5.01
N TYR A 359 -4.60 -1.04 -4.02
CA TYR A 359 -5.29 -0.28 -2.98
C TYR A 359 -4.31 0.22 -1.92
N ILE A 360 -3.42 -0.65 -1.43
CA ILE A 360 -2.49 -0.36 -0.34
C ILE A 360 -1.08 -0.87 -0.67
N PHE A 361 -0.93 -2.10 -1.17
CA PHE A 361 0.39 -2.69 -1.37
C PHE A 361 0.89 -2.49 -2.80
N HIS A 362 1.94 -1.70 -2.96
CA HIS A 362 2.56 -1.45 -4.26
C HIS A 362 3.09 -2.73 -4.91
N CYS A 363 2.61 -3.02 -6.12
CA CYS A 363 3.06 -4.12 -6.96
C CYS A 363 2.78 -5.51 -6.37
N HIS A 364 1.58 -6.03 -6.62
CA HIS A 364 1.18 -7.38 -6.20
C HIS A 364 1.91 -8.50 -6.97
N PRO A 365 1.98 -9.72 -6.39
CA PRO A 365 2.56 -10.86 -7.09
C PRO A 365 1.80 -11.21 -8.36
N HIS A 366 2.50 -11.48 -9.46
CA HIS A 366 1.87 -11.77 -10.75
C HIS A 366 0.97 -13.02 -10.71
N GLU A 367 1.30 -14.00 -9.86
CA GLU A 367 0.47 -15.16 -9.60
C GLU A 367 -0.77 -14.88 -8.73
N GLN A 368 -0.82 -13.73 -8.03
CA GLN A 368 -1.96 -13.31 -7.23
C GLN A 368 -3.11 -12.93 -8.16
N ARG A 369 -4.13 -13.79 -8.23
CA ARG A 369 -5.33 -13.49 -9.02
C ARG A 369 -6.22 -12.55 -8.23
N LEU A 370 -6.45 -11.35 -8.78
CA LEU A 370 -7.46 -10.43 -8.27
C LEU A 370 -8.86 -11.07 -8.37
N PRO A 371 -9.67 -11.04 -7.30
CA PRO A 371 -11.00 -11.62 -7.31
C PRO A 371 -11.90 -10.86 -8.28
N LYS A 372 -12.70 -11.58 -9.07
CA LYS A 372 -13.78 -10.95 -9.85
C LYS A 372 -14.89 -10.52 -8.89
N LEU A 373 -15.66 -9.48 -9.26
CA LEU A 373 -16.80 -8.94 -8.51
C LEU A 373 -17.68 -10.01 -7.83
N LYS A 374 -18.12 -11.03 -8.58
CA LYS A 374 -18.95 -12.13 -8.03
C LYS A 374 -18.24 -12.91 -6.92
N HIS A 375 -16.96 -13.22 -7.10
CA HIS A 375 -16.20 -13.99 -6.10
C HIS A 375 -15.95 -13.15 -4.85
N LEU A 376 -15.63 -11.86 -5.00
CA LEU A 376 -15.45 -10.95 -3.87
C LEU A 376 -16.74 -10.80 -3.07
N ARG A 377 -17.88 -10.65 -3.77
CA ARG A 377 -19.20 -10.64 -3.14
C ARG A 377 -19.48 -11.91 -2.33
N ASP A 378 -19.26 -13.07 -2.93
CA ASP A 378 -19.53 -14.36 -2.28
C ASP A 378 -18.55 -14.60 -1.10
N TRP A 379 -17.33 -14.09 -1.19
CA TRP A 379 -16.36 -14.06 -0.10
C TRP A 379 -16.84 -13.20 1.07
N CYS A 380 -17.30 -11.97 0.81
CA CYS A 380 -17.87 -11.10 1.85
C CYS A 380 -19.09 -11.74 2.52
N ARG A 381 -20.01 -12.34 1.74
CA ARG A 381 -21.17 -13.06 2.30
C ARG A 381 -20.75 -14.18 3.24
N LYS A 382 -19.78 -15.01 2.83
CA LYS A 382 -19.26 -16.08 3.68
C LYS A 382 -18.70 -15.54 5.01
N MET A 383 -17.99 -14.41 4.97
CA MET A 383 -17.49 -13.75 6.18
C MET A 383 -18.65 -13.26 7.07
N LEU A 384 -19.65 -12.60 6.49
CA LEU A 384 -20.78 -12.04 7.23
C LEU A 384 -21.72 -13.12 7.79
N ASP A 385 -21.94 -14.21 7.06
CA ASP A 385 -22.73 -15.36 7.53
C ASP A 385 -22.06 -15.98 8.78
N ARG A 386 -20.72 -16.00 8.83
CA ARG A 386 -19.97 -16.40 10.03
C ARG A 386 -20.13 -15.39 11.17
N ALA A 387 -20.04 -14.09 10.88
CA ALA A 387 -20.28 -13.05 11.89
C ALA A 387 -21.68 -13.14 12.51
N ILE A 388 -22.71 -13.52 11.73
CA ILE A 388 -24.07 -13.78 12.23
C ILE A 388 -24.11 -15.04 13.10
N ALA A 389 -23.49 -16.13 12.63
CA ALA A 389 -23.43 -17.38 13.38
C ALA A 389 -22.73 -17.23 14.74
N GLU A 390 -21.77 -16.31 14.84
CA GLU A 390 -21.06 -15.96 16.09
C GLU A 390 -21.79 -14.88 16.92
N HIS A 391 -23.00 -14.47 16.51
CA HIS A 391 -23.80 -13.43 17.16
C HIS A 391 -23.12 -12.05 17.26
N ILE A 392 -22.15 -11.79 16.36
CA ILE A 392 -21.49 -10.50 16.22
C ILE A 392 -22.39 -9.58 15.39
N ALA A 393 -22.72 -9.97 14.16
CA ALA A 393 -23.71 -9.26 13.36
C ALA A 393 -25.12 -9.84 13.59
N ILE A 394 -26.15 -9.01 13.49
CA ILE A 394 -27.55 -9.46 13.57
C ILE A 394 -28.02 -9.91 12.19
N ASP A 395 -27.81 -9.05 11.20
CA ASP A 395 -28.04 -9.32 9.79
C ASP A 395 -27.14 -8.41 8.93
N TYR A 396 -27.17 -8.63 7.63
CA TYR A 396 -26.65 -7.67 6.66
C TYR A 396 -27.65 -7.52 5.51
N LYS A 397 -27.73 -6.30 4.99
CA LYS A 397 -28.63 -5.93 3.89
C LYS A 397 -27.85 -5.27 2.77
N ASN A 398 -28.45 -5.24 1.60
CA ASN A 398 -27.98 -4.37 0.53
C ASN A 398 -28.53 -2.96 0.73
N ILE A 399 -27.88 -1.97 0.12
CA ILE A 399 -28.28 -0.57 0.27
C ILE A 399 -29.71 -0.26 -0.16
N MET A 400 -30.25 -0.94 -1.18
CA MET A 400 -31.65 -0.73 -1.59
C MET A 400 -32.59 -1.13 -0.46
N GLN A 401 -32.37 -2.29 0.15
CA GLN A 401 -33.22 -2.76 1.24
C GLN A 401 -33.12 -1.86 2.47
N ASP A 402 -31.92 -1.36 2.79
CA ASP A 402 -31.74 -0.42 3.90
C ASP A 402 -32.48 0.91 3.67
N CYS A 403 -32.40 1.47 2.46
CA CYS A 403 -33.16 2.67 2.10
C CYS A 403 -34.68 2.46 2.23
N LEU A 404 -35.19 1.27 1.84
CA LEU A 404 -36.61 0.94 1.94
C LEU A 404 -37.05 0.76 3.41
N ASP A 405 -36.25 0.03 4.20
CA ASP A 405 -36.56 -0.25 5.60
C ASP A 405 -36.55 1.02 6.46
N ASN A 406 -35.64 1.95 6.15
CA ASN A 406 -35.53 3.25 6.81
C ASN A 406 -36.41 4.34 6.17
N GLN A 407 -37.24 3.99 5.18
CA GLN A 407 -38.15 4.90 4.48
C GLN A 407 -37.45 6.17 3.93
N ALA A 408 -36.27 6.01 3.32
CA ALA A 408 -35.51 7.12 2.76
C ALA A 408 -36.38 7.97 1.81
N HIS A 409 -36.49 9.27 2.09
CA HIS A 409 -37.30 10.22 1.35
C HIS A 409 -36.44 11.09 0.42
N THR A 410 -35.17 11.29 0.77
CA THR A 410 -34.22 12.09 0.01
C THR A 410 -32.87 11.39 -0.09
N VAL A 411 -31.97 11.91 -0.94
CA VAL A 411 -30.59 11.42 -1.01
C VAL A 411 -29.79 11.73 0.26
N LEU A 412 -30.27 12.65 1.11
CA LEU A 412 -29.64 13.01 2.38
C LEU A 412 -29.82 11.93 3.46
N ASP A 413 -30.73 10.97 3.24
CA ASP A 413 -30.94 9.82 4.12
C ASP A 413 -29.94 8.68 3.85
N ILE A 414 -29.13 8.81 2.78
CA ILE A 414 -28.12 7.81 2.40
C ILE A 414 -26.79 8.17 3.08
N PRO A 415 -26.13 7.24 3.81
CA PRO A 415 -24.82 7.49 4.40
C PRO A 415 -23.81 8.03 3.39
N TYR A 416 -23.06 9.05 3.80
CA TYR A 416 -22.16 9.83 2.93
C TYR A 416 -20.71 9.67 3.42
N PHE A 417 -19.97 8.73 2.85
CA PHE A 417 -18.61 8.42 3.30
C PHE A 417 -17.53 9.03 2.40
N ASP A 418 -16.35 9.25 2.97
CA ASP A 418 -15.23 9.82 2.22
C ASP A 418 -14.67 8.79 1.23
N ASP A 419 -14.33 9.23 0.02
CA ASP A 419 -13.90 8.39 -1.10
C ASP A 419 -14.83 7.21 -1.47
N ASP A 420 -16.08 7.25 -1.04
CA ASP A 420 -17.08 6.25 -1.42
C ASP A 420 -17.74 6.58 -2.78
N LEU A 421 -18.40 5.56 -3.33
CA LEU A 421 -19.07 5.61 -4.61
C LEU A 421 -20.24 6.60 -4.63
N TRP A 422 -21.01 6.72 -3.54
CA TRP A 422 -22.26 7.47 -3.54
C TRP A 422 -22.10 8.98 -3.70
N PRO A 423 -21.17 9.66 -3.00
CA PRO A 423 -20.86 11.06 -3.27
C PRO A 423 -20.62 11.36 -4.75
N ILE A 424 -19.86 10.50 -5.43
CA ILE A 424 -19.51 10.68 -6.86
C ILE A 424 -20.76 10.54 -7.72
N ILE A 425 -21.55 9.47 -7.50
CA ILE A 425 -22.77 9.24 -8.29
C ILE A 425 -23.79 10.37 -8.07
N ILE A 426 -23.89 10.90 -6.86
CA ILE A 426 -24.81 12.00 -6.53
C ILE A 426 -24.44 13.26 -7.30
N GLU A 427 -23.18 13.68 -7.27
CA GLU A 427 -22.69 14.83 -8.05
C GLU A 427 -22.95 14.61 -9.56
N ASP A 428 -22.47 13.49 -10.13
CA ASP A 428 -22.66 13.16 -11.54
C ASP A 428 -24.14 13.15 -11.97
N SER A 429 -25.06 12.83 -11.05
CA SER A 429 -26.50 12.82 -11.31
C SER A 429 -27.10 14.22 -11.27
N ILE A 430 -26.63 15.08 -10.35
CA ILE A 430 -27.04 16.47 -10.26
C ILE A 430 -26.56 17.26 -11.50
N GLU A 431 -25.33 17.04 -11.96
CA GLU A 431 -24.85 17.67 -13.21
C GLU A 431 -25.74 17.34 -14.40
N LYS A 432 -26.08 16.06 -14.57
CA LYS A 432 -26.93 15.60 -15.68
C LYS A 432 -28.32 16.21 -15.62
N LEU A 433 -28.91 16.32 -14.43
CA LEU A 433 -30.21 16.97 -14.24
C LEU A 433 -30.16 18.46 -14.59
N ASN A 434 -29.08 19.15 -14.24
CA ASN A 434 -28.92 20.58 -14.52
C ASN A 434 -28.63 20.88 -16.01
N GLN A 435 -28.11 19.88 -16.76
CA GLN A 435 -27.79 20.01 -18.19
C GLN A 435 -28.96 19.65 -19.12
N GLU A 436 -30.00 18.95 -18.65
CA GLU A 436 -31.18 18.62 -19.47
C GLU A 436 -32.17 19.80 -19.54
N ASP A 437 -32.40 20.34 -20.74
CA ASP A 437 -33.37 21.40 -21.01
C ASP A 437 -34.81 20.95 -20.62
N PRO A 438 -35.64 21.80 -19.96
CA PRO A 438 -36.98 21.43 -19.49
C PRO A 438 -37.94 20.95 -20.60
N THR A 439 -37.62 21.24 -21.87
CA THR A 439 -38.44 20.90 -23.04
C THR A 439 -38.24 19.45 -23.53
N GLU A 440 -37.11 18.79 -23.21
CA GLU A 440 -36.83 17.40 -23.63
C GLU A 440 -37.49 16.32 -22.74
N ILE A 441 -37.92 16.67 -21.53
CA ILE A 441 -38.54 15.75 -20.56
C ILE A 441 -39.86 15.17 -21.13
N SER A 442 -40.52 15.88 -22.05
CA SER A 442 -41.74 15.40 -22.71
C SER A 442 -41.49 14.39 -23.84
N GLY A 443 -40.28 14.35 -24.42
CA GLY A 443 -39.93 13.56 -25.61
C GLY A 443 -39.36 12.17 -25.33
N LYS A 444 -38.56 12.00 -24.26
CA LYS A 444 -37.94 10.69 -23.89
C LYS A 444 -38.91 9.70 -23.23
N ARG A 445 -40.17 10.09 -22.94
CA ARG A 445 -41.21 9.19 -22.39
C ARG A 445 -41.63 8.04 -23.32
N LYS A 446 -41.15 8.00 -24.58
CA LYS A 446 -41.56 7.02 -25.59
C LYS A 446 -40.57 5.89 -25.92
N SER A 447 -39.37 5.81 -25.34
CA SER A 447 -38.42 4.73 -25.65
C SER A 447 -37.80 4.03 -24.43
N ALA A 448 -38.62 3.67 -23.44
CA ALA A 448 -38.25 2.66 -22.44
C ALA A 448 -38.89 1.31 -22.83
N ASN A 449 -38.08 0.26 -22.87
CA ASN A 449 -38.53 -1.09 -23.26
C ASN A 449 -39.61 -1.60 -22.30
N THR A 450 -40.55 -2.40 -22.81
CA THR A 450 -41.74 -2.91 -22.11
C THR A 450 -41.43 -3.67 -20.80
N TYR A 451 -40.17 -4.06 -20.58
CA TYR A 451 -39.66 -4.68 -19.35
C TYR A 451 -39.31 -3.66 -18.25
N GLU A 452 -38.72 -2.50 -18.59
CA GLU A 452 -38.41 -1.41 -17.64
C GLU A 452 -39.69 -0.78 -17.07
N LYS A 453 -40.73 -0.62 -17.89
CA LYS A 453 -42.05 -0.14 -17.43
C LYS A 453 -42.77 -1.08 -16.45
N LYS A 454 -42.45 -2.39 -16.45
CA LYS A 454 -43.02 -3.37 -15.51
C LYS A 454 -42.27 -3.43 -14.19
N LEU A 455 -40.96 -3.16 -14.18
CA LEU A 455 -40.15 -3.10 -12.94
C LEU A 455 -40.39 -1.77 -12.20
N LEU A 456 -40.40 -0.63 -12.92
CA LEU A 456 -40.73 0.68 -12.37
C LEU A 456 -42.13 0.72 -11.73
N LYS A 457 -43.12 0.01 -12.30
CA LYS A 457 -44.48 -0.09 -11.70
C LYS A 457 -44.58 -1.00 -10.48
N LYS A 458 -43.67 -1.97 -10.30
CA LYS A 458 -43.68 -2.83 -9.10
C LYS A 458 -43.02 -2.15 -7.90
N THR A 459 -42.02 -1.29 -8.13
CA THR A 459 -41.33 -0.56 -7.07
C THR A 459 -41.95 0.82 -6.78
N ALA A 460 -42.50 1.52 -7.79
CA ALA A 460 -43.14 2.83 -7.59
C ALA A 460 -44.53 2.78 -6.94
N ASN A 461 -45.22 1.62 -6.96
CA ASN A 461 -46.53 1.48 -6.31
C ASN A 461 -46.46 1.47 -4.76
N GLN A 462 -45.26 1.53 -4.17
CA GLN A 462 -45.08 1.58 -2.71
C GLN A 462 -44.64 2.95 -2.16
N MET A 463 -44.24 3.93 -2.98
CA MET A 463 -43.76 5.23 -2.49
C MET A 463 -44.22 6.37 -3.41
N SER A 464 -45.18 7.18 -2.95
CA SER A 464 -45.87 8.20 -3.74
C SER A 464 -45.27 9.62 -3.65
N ASN A 465 -44.05 9.82 -3.13
CA ASN A 465 -43.39 11.13 -3.02
C ASN A 465 -41.85 11.01 -3.04
N CYS A 466 -41.25 10.64 -4.18
CA CYS A 466 -39.79 10.52 -4.32
C CYS A 466 -39.27 11.64 -5.25
N THR A 467 -38.21 12.35 -4.88
CA THR A 467 -37.62 13.41 -5.74
C THR A 467 -37.02 12.80 -7.02
N ASP A 468 -36.96 13.57 -8.11
CA ASP A 468 -36.40 13.11 -9.39
C ASP A 468 -34.95 12.60 -9.22
N LEU A 469 -34.15 13.28 -8.40
CA LEU A 469 -32.78 12.86 -8.06
C LEU A 469 -32.75 11.50 -7.34
N LEU A 470 -33.57 11.29 -6.31
CA LEU A 470 -33.59 10.02 -5.57
C LEU A 470 -34.00 8.85 -6.48
N SER A 471 -34.89 9.09 -7.45
CA SER A 471 -35.27 8.06 -8.44
C SER A 471 -34.09 7.63 -9.35
N ILE A 472 -33.23 8.57 -9.75
CA ILE A 472 -32.02 8.31 -10.55
C ILE A 472 -30.99 7.53 -9.71
N ILE A 473 -30.80 7.96 -8.45
CA ILE A 473 -29.92 7.28 -7.51
C ILE A 473 -30.41 5.86 -7.24
N PHE A 474 -31.71 5.65 -7.01
CA PHE A 474 -32.28 4.32 -6.79
C PHE A 474 -32.12 3.41 -8.02
N SER A 475 -32.27 3.93 -9.24
CA SER A 475 -31.98 3.18 -10.47
C SER A 475 -30.52 2.72 -10.53
N THR A 476 -29.60 3.56 -10.04
CA THR A 476 -28.17 3.23 -9.98
C THR A 476 -27.84 2.27 -8.85
N ILE A 477 -28.44 2.46 -7.68
CA ILE A 477 -28.38 1.53 -6.54
C ILE A 477 -28.84 0.15 -6.97
N GLU A 478 -29.97 0.03 -7.66
CA GLU A 478 -30.52 -1.27 -8.08
C GLU A 478 -29.53 -2.10 -8.91
N LYS A 479 -28.72 -1.42 -9.74
CA LYS A 479 -27.69 -2.06 -10.58
C LYS A 479 -26.45 -2.50 -9.80
N ARG A 480 -26.18 -1.90 -8.64
CA ARG A 480 -24.93 -2.09 -7.87
C ARG A 480 -25.13 -2.66 -6.46
N LYS A 481 -26.37 -2.81 -6.01
CA LYS A 481 -26.75 -3.19 -4.64
C LYS A 481 -26.13 -4.49 -4.15
N GLU A 482 -25.86 -5.45 -5.04
CA GLU A 482 -25.29 -6.74 -4.64
C GLU A 482 -23.88 -6.66 -4.08
N PHE A 483 -23.18 -5.54 -4.27
CA PHE A 483 -21.78 -5.35 -3.87
C PHE A 483 -21.62 -4.44 -2.65
N ILE A 484 -22.71 -3.98 -2.04
CA ILE A 484 -22.68 -3.05 -0.93
C ILE A 484 -23.43 -3.69 0.22
N PHE A 485 -22.73 -3.85 1.33
CA PHE A 485 -23.19 -4.55 2.51
C PHE A 485 -23.35 -3.53 3.64
N ILE A 486 -24.55 -3.46 4.18
CA ILE A 486 -24.89 -2.70 5.38
C ILE A 486 -25.12 -3.72 6.48
N ILE A 487 -24.20 -3.76 7.43
CA ILE A 487 -24.09 -4.79 8.46
C ILE A 487 -24.66 -4.19 9.74
N ARG A 488 -25.66 -4.83 10.32
CA ARG A 488 -26.30 -4.34 11.54
C ARG A 488 -25.70 -5.04 12.75
N LEU A 489 -25.13 -4.26 13.67
CA LEU A 489 -24.42 -4.77 14.85
C LEU A 489 -25.32 -4.81 16.09
N HIS A 490 -26.27 -3.88 16.17
CA HIS A 490 -27.22 -3.74 17.27
C HIS A 490 -28.66 -3.65 16.75
N ASN A 491 -29.63 -3.99 17.61
CA ASN A 491 -31.04 -3.72 17.31
C ASN A 491 -31.31 -2.23 17.43
N GLN A 492 -32.28 -1.72 16.66
CA GLN A 492 -32.74 -0.34 16.85
C GLN A 492 -33.36 -0.23 18.25
N THR A 493 -32.71 0.52 19.13
CA THR A 493 -33.16 0.83 20.49
C THR A 493 -33.43 2.32 20.62
N THR A 494 -34.25 2.72 21.59
CA THR A 494 -34.56 4.13 21.88
C THR A 494 -33.36 4.93 22.42
N SER A 495 -32.29 4.25 22.85
CA SER A 495 -31.03 4.85 23.30
C SER A 495 -29.87 4.03 22.75
N TYR A 496 -28.92 4.71 22.12
CA TYR A 496 -27.68 4.11 21.60
C TYR A 496 -26.62 4.03 22.71
N PRO A 497 -25.75 3.02 22.70
CA PRO A 497 -24.59 3.00 23.59
C PRO A 497 -23.68 4.18 23.24
N ALA A 498 -23.20 4.90 24.24
CA ALA A 498 -22.19 5.94 24.03
C ALA A 498 -20.93 5.32 23.40
N ILE A 499 -20.36 5.99 22.41
CA ILE A 499 -19.13 5.53 21.77
C ILE A 499 -17.95 6.04 22.59
N ASN A 500 -17.14 5.12 23.09
CA ASN A 500 -15.90 5.45 23.79
C ASN A 500 -14.76 4.64 23.21
N ASP A 501 -13.93 5.28 22.38
CA ASP A 501 -12.73 4.67 21.81
C ASP A 501 -11.60 4.70 22.86
N PRO A 502 -11.16 3.56 23.42
CA PRO A 502 -10.12 3.53 24.44
C PRO A 502 -8.73 3.87 23.85
N ASP A 503 -8.58 3.76 22.53
CA ASP A 503 -7.32 3.96 21.84
C ASP A 503 -7.05 5.46 21.60
N SER A 504 -5.84 5.88 21.92
CA SER A 504 -5.36 7.24 21.64
C SER A 504 -5.17 7.46 20.13
N LEU A 505 -5.14 8.73 19.72
CA LEU A 505 -4.72 9.09 18.38
C LEU A 505 -3.27 8.66 18.14
N ILE A 506 -2.99 8.22 16.93
CA ILE A 506 -1.66 7.79 16.46
C ILE A 506 -1.35 8.62 15.23
N GLN A 507 -0.52 9.64 15.40
CA GLN A 507 -0.06 10.47 14.30
C GLN A 507 1.05 9.74 13.55
N CYS A 508 0.79 9.37 12.30
CA CYS A 508 1.77 8.78 11.40
C CYS A 508 1.47 9.26 9.99
N ASP A 509 2.22 10.26 9.52
CA ASP A 509 2.00 10.87 8.21
C ASP A 509 2.11 9.84 7.08
N LEU A 510 3.03 8.88 7.21
CA LEU A 510 3.20 7.78 6.26
C LEU A 510 1.93 6.93 6.09
N MET A 511 1.19 6.74 7.17
CA MET A 511 0.03 5.84 7.24
C MET A 511 -1.30 6.60 7.29
N ASP A 512 -1.28 7.94 7.23
CA ASP A 512 -2.47 8.78 7.37
C ASP A 512 -3.48 8.55 6.24
N THR A 513 -2.99 8.33 5.01
CA THR A 513 -3.82 7.88 3.88
C THR A 513 -3.11 6.77 3.11
N ARG A 514 -3.91 5.95 2.39
CA ARG A 514 -3.36 4.90 1.52
C ARG A 514 -2.44 5.47 0.43
N GLU A 515 -2.70 6.69 -0.03
CA GLU A 515 -1.97 7.32 -1.13
C GLU A 515 -0.55 7.71 -0.71
N VAL A 516 -0.38 8.21 0.52
CA VAL A 516 0.95 8.52 1.07
C VAL A 516 1.79 7.25 1.15
N PHE A 517 1.23 6.16 1.69
CA PHE A 517 1.94 4.88 1.76
C PHE A 517 2.27 4.29 0.38
N LEU A 518 1.30 4.31 -0.55
CA LEU A 518 1.51 3.82 -1.92
C LEU A 518 2.60 4.60 -2.66
N ASN A 519 2.57 5.93 -2.58
CA ASN A 519 3.58 6.80 -3.21
C ASN A 519 4.96 6.56 -2.59
N PHE A 520 5.04 6.48 -1.25
CA PHE A 520 6.27 6.13 -0.56
C PHE A 520 6.86 4.80 -1.04
N ALA A 521 6.02 3.76 -1.15
CA ALA A 521 6.46 2.45 -1.62
C ALA A 521 6.90 2.48 -3.09
N CYS A 522 6.19 3.22 -3.95
CA CYS A 522 6.54 3.42 -5.35
C CYS A 522 7.88 4.15 -5.50
N ASP A 523 8.07 5.26 -4.82
CA ASP A 523 9.27 6.10 -4.89
C ASP A 523 10.53 5.36 -4.41
N LYS A 524 10.38 4.45 -3.45
CA LYS A 524 11.48 3.63 -2.90
C LYS A 524 11.64 2.27 -3.59
N ASN A 525 10.82 1.96 -4.61
CA ASN A 525 10.76 0.64 -5.25
C ASN A 525 10.51 -0.51 -4.25
N TYR A 526 9.71 -0.26 -3.20
CA TYR A 526 9.30 -1.25 -2.21
C TYR A 526 8.08 -2.02 -2.73
N GLU A 527 8.36 -3.04 -3.53
CA GLU A 527 7.33 -3.91 -4.10
C GLU A 527 6.94 -5.06 -3.17
N PHE A 528 5.71 -5.55 -3.33
CA PHE A 528 5.21 -6.76 -2.67
C PHE A 528 4.99 -7.91 -3.65
N SER A 529 5.74 -7.92 -4.76
CA SER A 529 5.54 -8.80 -5.93
C SER A 529 6.08 -10.21 -5.79
N SER A 530 6.91 -10.46 -4.79
CA SER A 530 7.41 -11.79 -4.43
C SER A 530 7.64 -11.85 -2.93
N LEU A 531 7.69 -13.06 -2.34
CA LEU A 531 7.94 -13.20 -0.90
C LEU A 531 9.27 -12.53 -0.49
N HIS A 532 10.27 -12.63 -1.35
CA HIS A 532 11.59 -12.06 -1.13
C HIS A 532 11.55 -10.52 -1.11
N ARG A 533 10.83 -9.90 -2.03
CA ARG A 533 10.60 -8.44 -2.02
C ARG A 533 9.70 -8.01 -0.87
N ALA A 534 8.61 -8.73 -0.61
CA ALA A 534 7.70 -8.45 0.50
C ALA A 534 8.42 -8.48 1.87
N LYS A 535 9.36 -9.40 2.09
CA LYS A 535 10.22 -9.42 3.29
C LYS A 535 11.05 -8.14 3.42
N PHE A 536 11.70 -7.73 2.34
CA PHE A 536 12.52 -6.52 2.34
C PHE A 536 11.68 -5.24 2.51
N SER A 537 10.59 -5.12 1.76
CA SER A 537 9.64 -4.01 1.84
C SER A 537 8.99 -3.92 3.22
N THR A 538 8.67 -5.06 3.86
CA THR A 538 8.17 -5.09 5.25
C THR A 538 9.24 -4.62 6.23
N MET A 539 10.49 -5.09 6.10
CA MET A 539 11.60 -4.65 6.96
C MET A 539 11.85 -3.14 6.84
N ALA A 540 11.84 -2.60 5.62
CA ALA A 540 12.00 -1.18 5.38
C ALA A 540 10.82 -0.37 5.93
N LEU A 541 9.59 -0.87 5.73
CA LEU A 541 8.39 -0.27 6.30
C LEU A 541 8.45 -0.19 7.83
N LEU A 542 8.82 -1.29 8.49
CA LEU A 542 8.93 -1.34 9.94
C LEU A 542 10.00 -0.37 10.44
N PHE A 543 11.14 -0.27 9.75
CA PHE A 543 12.15 0.74 10.06
C PHE A 543 11.55 2.15 10.01
N GLU A 544 10.89 2.54 8.92
CA GLU A 544 10.29 3.88 8.79
C GLU A 544 9.20 4.15 9.82
N LEU A 545 8.37 3.16 10.15
CA LEU A 545 7.36 3.31 11.18
C LEU A 545 8.03 3.60 12.52
N HIS A 546 8.97 2.76 12.94
CA HIS A 546 9.72 2.98 14.17
C HIS A 546 10.44 4.33 14.20
N THR A 547 11.05 4.75 13.08
CA THR A 547 11.81 6.01 13.06
C THR A 547 10.97 7.26 12.92
N SER A 548 9.87 7.21 12.17
CA SER A 548 8.90 8.31 12.08
C SER A 548 8.28 8.60 13.44
N PHE A 549 8.00 7.57 14.26
CA PHE A 549 7.61 7.76 15.66
C PHE A 549 8.79 8.23 16.53
N THR A 550 10.05 7.89 16.24
CA THR A 550 11.22 8.39 17.02
C THR A 550 11.52 9.87 16.89
N ASN A 551 11.08 10.55 15.82
CA ASN A 551 11.08 12.01 15.80
C ASN A 551 10.09 12.62 16.81
N MET A 552 9.24 11.80 17.44
CA MET A 552 8.33 12.17 18.53
C MET A 552 8.52 11.36 19.82
N PHE A 553 9.50 10.44 19.94
CA PHE A 553 9.70 9.70 21.20
C PHE A 553 10.34 10.60 22.25
N THR A 554 9.54 10.90 23.27
CA THR A 554 9.97 11.49 24.52
C THR A 554 10.64 10.39 25.35
N TYR A 555 11.98 10.42 25.43
CA TYR A 555 12.72 9.41 26.20
C TYR A 555 12.69 9.74 27.68
N ASN A 556 12.29 8.80 28.53
CA ASN A 556 12.29 9.01 29.97
C ASN A 556 13.63 8.61 30.59
N CYS A 557 14.18 9.48 31.43
CA CYS A 557 15.41 9.24 32.15
C CYS A 557 15.24 8.06 33.11
N ASN A 558 16.02 6.99 32.96
CA ASN A 558 15.96 5.80 33.81
C ASN A 558 16.26 6.10 35.30
N ARG A 559 16.87 7.26 35.60
CA ARG A 559 17.17 7.68 36.97
C ARG A 559 16.05 8.48 37.63
N CYS A 560 15.52 9.51 36.96
CA CYS A 560 14.51 10.41 37.54
C CYS A 560 13.09 10.22 36.99
N GLN A 561 12.92 9.35 36.01
CA GLN A 561 11.66 9.07 35.31
C GLN A 561 11.03 10.28 34.62
N GLN A 562 11.77 11.39 34.50
CA GLN A 562 11.34 12.57 33.74
C GLN A 562 11.77 12.44 32.28
N GLN A 563 10.99 13.05 31.39
CA GLN A 563 11.32 13.19 29.99
C GLN A 563 12.67 13.90 29.77
N CYS A 564 13.43 13.44 28.78
CA CYS A 564 14.74 13.96 28.41
C CYS A 564 14.62 14.92 27.23
N ASP A 565 14.84 16.21 27.47
CA ASP A 565 15.01 17.20 26.38
C ASP A 565 16.32 16.95 25.62
N ILE A 566 17.38 16.64 26.37
CA ILE A 566 18.69 16.22 25.85
C ILE A 566 18.94 14.81 26.38
N ARG A 567 18.96 13.84 25.46
CA ARG A 567 19.08 12.41 25.73
C ARG A 567 20.54 11.99 25.75
N TYR A 568 20.99 11.44 26.86
CA TYR A 568 22.23 10.67 26.94
C TYR A 568 21.88 9.19 26.99
N TYR A 569 22.28 8.39 26.00
CA TYR A 569 21.92 6.97 25.94
C TYR A 569 23.16 6.08 25.99
N CYS A 570 23.01 4.91 26.61
CA CYS A 570 24.06 3.89 26.64
C CYS A 570 24.01 3.05 25.35
N THR A 571 25.15 2.81 24.72
CA THR A 571 25.25 1.92 23.55
C THR A 571 25.46 0.44 23.91
N VAL A 572 25.61 0.16 25.22
CA VAL A 572 25.94 -1.18 25.75
C VAL A 572 24.80 -1.76 26.59
N CYS A 573 24.11 -0.94 27.38
CA CYS A 573 22.93 -1.34 28.16
C CYS A 573 21.65 -1.17 27.34
N ASP A 574 20.76 -2.15 27.40
CA ASP A 574 19.44 -2.06 26.79
C ASP A 574 18.60 -0.96 27.47
N ASP A 575 18.02 -0.07 26.65
CA ASP A 575 17.09 1.00 27.03
C ASP A 575 17.50 1.82 28.26
N PHE A 576 18.80 2.16 28.37
CA PHE A 576 19.33 3.00 29.44
C PHE A 576 19.64 4.42 28.97
N ASP A 577 18.72 5.33 29.29
CA ASP A 577 18.73 6.75 28.98
C ASP A 577 18.84 7.62 30.24
N LEU A 578 19.62 8.69 30.18
CA LEU A 578 19.70 9.71 31.22
C LEU A 578 19.43 11.09 30.62
N CYS A 579 18.67 11.91 31.33
CA CYS A 579 18.58 13.33 31.00
C CYS A 579 19.91 14.03 31.33
N LYS A 580 20.16 15.19 30.71
CA LYS A 580 21.37 16.00 30.98
C LYS A 580 21.65 16.23 32.46
N LYS A 581 20.60 16.41 33.29
CA LYS A 581 20.76 16.57 34.74
C LYS A 581 21.29 15.28 35.38
N CYS A 582 20.67 14.14 35.08
CA CYS A 582 21.03 12.85 35.68
C CYS A 582 22.35 12.27 35.17
N TYR A 583 22.75 12.61 33.94
CA TYR A 583 24.05 12.25 33.36
C TYR A 583 25.23 12.90 34.11
N ASN A 584 25.04 14.12 34.61
CA ASN A 584 26.09 14.86 35.33
C ASN A 584 26.12 14.58 36.85
N VAL A 585 25.28 13.67 37.36
CA VAL A 585 25.19 13.32 38.78
C VAL A 585 25.97 12.04 39.07
N GLU A 586 26.84 12.07 40.07
CA GLU A 586 27.57 10.90 40.56
C GLU A 586 26.65 9.97 41.40
N PRO A 587 26.82 8.63 41.35
CA PRO A 587 27.76 7.91 40.48
C PRO A 587 27.32 7.97 39.02
N LYS A 588 28.28 8.16 38.12
CA LYS A 588 28.04 8.03 36.67
C LYS A 588 27.68 6.59 36.30
N HIS A 589 26.93 6.46 35.22
CA HIS A 589 26.71 5.16 34.59
C HIS A 589 28.06 4.56 34.14
N GLU A 590 28.24 3.25 34.33
CA GLU A 590 29.54 2.58 34.12
C GLU A 590 30.03 2.63 32.68
N HIS A 591 29.10 2.67 31.70
CA HIS A 591 29.41 2.76 30.28
C HIS A 591 29.42 4.20 29.77
N LYS A 592 30.25 4.44 28.74
CA LYS A 592 30.26 5.70 28.00
C LYS A 592 28.90 5.91 27.31
N MET A 593 28.30 7.07 27.53
CA MET A 593 27.01 7.43 26.94
C MET A 593 27.19 8.42 25.78
N GLU A 594 26.33 8.31 24.77
CA GLU A 594 26.26 9.20 23.61
C GLU A 594 25.12 10.21 23.78
N CYS A 595 25.27 11.41 23.19
CA CYS A 595 24.28 12.49 23.32
C CYS A 595 23.51 12.68 22.02
N SER A 596 22.18 12.72 22.11
CA SER A 596 21.27 13.13 21.04
C SER A 596 20.40 14.29 21.50
N VAL A 597 20.24 15.30 20.66
CA VAL A 597 19.40 16.49 20.93
C VAL A 597 18.08 16.29 20.21
N LEU A 598 16.96 16.19 20.94
CA LEU A 598 15.65 16.33 20.31
C LEU A 598 15.45 17.80 19.93
N LEU A 599 15.26 18.07 18.64
CA LEU A 599 14.83 19.38 18.18
C LEU A 599 13.34 19.52 18.48
N THR A 600 12.99 20.05 19.66
CA THR A 600 11.64 20.55 19.90
C THR A 600 11.45 21.80 19.05
N ILE A 601 10.63 21.70 18.00
CA ILE A 601 10.11 22.89 17.30
C ILE A 601 9.04 23.49 18.22
N ASP A 602 9.43 24.39 19.10
CA ASP A 602 8.47 25.22 19.83
C ASP A 602 7.95 26.31 18.89
N MET A 603 6.75 26.07 18.35
CA MET A 603 5.92 27.10 17.75
C MET A 603 5.23 27.93 18.84
N SER A 604 5.99 28.79 19.54
CA SER A 604 5.39 29.87 20.33
C SER A 604 6.39 30.96 20.71
N GLN A 605 6.10 32.16 20.20
CA GLN A 605 6.45 33.50 20.72
C GLN A 605 7.88 33.99 20.52
N ASP A 606 8.10 34.72 19.42
CA ASP A 606 9.08 35.81 19.37
C ASP A 606 8.34 37.16 19.40
N ASN A 607 8.39 37.80 20.56
CA ASN A 607 8.32 39.24 20.72
C ASN A 607 9.56 39.66 21.55
N GLU A 608 10.28 40.65 21.03
CA GLU A 608 11.27 41.52 21.68
C GLU A 608 12.74 41.03 21.86
N GLU A 609 13.55 41.51 20.92
CA GLU A 609 14.78 42.32 21.05
C GLU A 609 15.94 41.96 22.01
N ASN A 610 17.13 41.90 21.38
CA ASN A 610 18.44 42.47 21.77
C ASN A 610 19.22 41.91 22.97
N SER A 611 20.33 41.20 22.69
CA SER A 611 21.70 41.78 22.65
C SER A 611 22.82 40.75 22.92
N LEU A 612 23.90 40.83 22.12
CA LEU A 612 25.31 40.51 22.42
C LEU A 612 25.61 39.08 22.98
N ASN A 613 26.44 38.21 22.41
CA ASN A 613 27.79 38.47 21.91
C ASN A 613 28.38 37.20 21.26
N SER A 614 29.28 37.44 20.32
CA SER A 614 30.13 36.52 19.57
C SER A 614 31.05 35.64 20.43
N ASN A 615 31.15 34.36 20.11
CA ASN A 615 32.39 33.64 19.73
C ASN A 615 32.19 32.12 19.83
N ASP A 616 32.00 31.46 18.68
CA ASP A 616 32.88 30.38 18.22
C ASP A 616 32.20 29.62 17.06
N LYS A 617 32.54 30.05 15.85
CA LYS A 617 32.41 29.28 14.63
C LYS A 617 33.49 28.20 14.65
N SER A 618 33.13 26.92 14.59
CA SER A 618 33.79 26.01 13.65
C SER A 618 33.00 24.70 13.48
N ILE A 619 32.88 24.29 12.21
CA ILE A 619 32.62 22.93 11.70
C ILE A 619 31.14 22.52 11.60
N ALA A 620 30.46 23.05 10.57
CA ALA A 620 29.38 22.37 9.87
C ALA A 620 29.68 22.45 8.37
N SER A 621 30.36 21.43 7.84
CA SER A 621 30.47 21.17 6.40
C SER A 621 30.98 19.75 6.22
N THR A 622 30.10 18.84 5.79
CA THR A 622 30.30 17.80 4.76
C THR A 622 29.19 16.77 4.96
N LEU A 623 28.29 16.66 3.98
CA LEU A 623 27.81 15.42 3.36
C LEU A 623 26.71 15.80 2.36
N LEU A 624 27.17 16.08 1.14
CA LEU A 624 26.50 15.66 -0.09
C LEU A 624 26.78 14.16 -0.26
#